data_AF-A0A495J3F9-F1
#
_entry.id   AF-A0A495J3F9-F1
#
_cell.length_a   1.000
_cell.length_b   1.000
_cell.length_c   1.000
_cell.angle_alpha   90.00
_cell.angle_beta   90.00
_cell.angle_gamma   90.00
#
_symmetry.space_group_name_H-M   'P 1'
#
loop_
_entity.id
_entity.type
_entity.pdbx_description
1 polymer ?
#
loop_
_entity_poly.entity_id
_entity_poly.type
_entity_poly.pdbx_seq_one_letter_code
_entity_poly.pdbx_strand_id
1 'polypeptide(L)'
;MLYMPSADFIASAKVALGKGVVADSLSVLSARFKGGERDSAFLHQYLEKRTSLRLDNAEILNAYITIRPSKGKIGSEELRFLVANSGNTWSAAVPQIVNHLDQLDTAEQKTVANDLYSRLVYNVWRYAAKTGDKPQAEQSMAVAERLHPLLGEQQQASFDNVALFHCRKFRDITGLRKVGYRLAGKQMAIDTAFARQQDKVMYEKVKSFYTNEPADPAKKKDFAEEKKLAMAQFSGQAAAILYNVADAFAEVLPSNDSGRKDAQQWAERAYLLVPNAHTRELAERLKP
;
A
#
# COMPACT_ATOMS: atom_id res chain seq x y z
N MET A 1 36.79 -30.87 40.06
CA MET A 1 36.02 -29.76 39.46
C MET A 1 36.73 -28.47 39.79
N LEU A 2 37.32 -27.80 38.79
CA LEU A 2 37.88 -26.47 38.96
C LEU A 2 36.74 -25.46 39.00
N TYR A 3 36.46 -24.92 40.19
CA TYR A 3 35.53 -23.81 40.37
C TYR A 3 36.23 -22.53 39.88
N MET A 4 35.67 -21.88 38.86
CA MET A 4 36.10 -20.54 38.46
C MET A 4 35.57 -19.55 39.52
N PRO A 5 36.42 -18.70 40.13
CA PRO A 5 35.97 -17.64 41.01
C PRO A 5 34.97 -16.72 40.28
N SER A 6 33.94 -16.27 40.99
CA SER A 6 32.84 -15.49 40.40
C SER A 6 33.32 -14.21 39.68
N ALA A 7 34.40 -13.59 40.18
CA ALA A 7 35.01 -12.42 39.56
C ALA A 7 35.62 -12.72 38.18
N ASP A 8 36.30 -13.87 38.03
CA ASP A 8 36.94 -14.28 36.77
C ASP A 8 35.90 -14.71 35.73
N PHE A 9 34.80 -15.32 36.18
CA PHE A 9 33.65 -15.61 35.32
C PHE A 9 32.99 -14.32 34.81
N ILE A 10 32.74 -13.34 35.70
CA ILE A 10 32.16 -12.04 35.33
C ILE A 10 33.09 -11.27 34.39
N ALA A 11 34.40 -11.28 34.63
CA ALA A 11 35.38 -10.62 33.76
C ALA A 11 35.43 -11.28 32.37
N SER A 12 35.46 -12.61 32.32
CA SER A 12 35.44 -13.36 31.05
C SER A 12 34.12 -13.15 30.29
N ALA A 13 32.99 -13.10 30.99
CA ALA A 13 31.70 -12.78 30.41
C ALA A 13 31.65 -11.35 29.86
N LYS A 14 32.22 -10.35 30.56
CA LYS A 14 32.30 -8.96 30.07
C LYS A 14 33.20 -8.83 28.85
N VAL A 15 34.32 -9.55 28.79
CA VAL A 15 35.22 -9.57 27.61
C VAL A 15 34.54 -10.28 26.43
N ALA A 16 33.83 -11.38 26.67
CA ALA A 16 33.07 -12.07 25.65
C ALA A 16 31.90 -11.21 25.13
N LEU A 17 31.17 -10.56 26.02
CA LEU A 17 30.11 -9.60 25.67
C LEU A 17 30.69 -8.41 24.88
N GLY A 18 31.82 -7.85 25.31
CA GLY A 18 32.49 -6.75 24.59
C GLY A 18 32.98 -7.14 23.20
N LYS A 19 33.57 -8.34 23.05
CA LYS A 19 33.99 -8.86 21.74
C LYS A 19 32.81 -9.22 20.83
N GLY A 20 31.73 -9.77 21.38
CA GLY A 20 30.49 -10.04 20.65
C GLY A 20 29.84 -8.76 20.13
N VAL A 21 29.77 -7.71 20.96
CA VAL A 21 29.23 -6.39 20.58
C VAL A 21 30.06 -5.74 19.45
N VAL A 22 31.38 -5.93 19.43
CA VAL A 22 32.27 -5.41 18.37
C VAL A 22 32.16 -6.23 17.08
N ALA A 23 32.12 -7.56 17.19
CA ALA A 23 31.94 -8.46 16.04
C ALA A 23 30.59 -8.25 15.34
N ASP A 24 29.55 -7.90 16.11
CA ASP A 24 28.20 -7.62 15.62
C ASP A 24 27.96 -6.13 15.32
N SER A 25 29.02 -5.32 15.32
CA SER A 25 28.92 -3.92 14.92
C SER A 25 28.61 -3.81 13.43
N LEU A 26 27.77 -2.84 13.06
CA LEU A 26 27.38 -2.63 11.66
C LEU A 26 28.60 -2.43 10.73
N SER A 27 29.65 -1.78 11.25
CA SER A 27 30.90 -1.53 10.52
C SER A 27 31.64 -2.82 10.15
N VAL A 28 31.72 -3.78 11.08
CA VAL A 28 32.36 -5.09 10.86
C VAL A 28 31.55 -5.92 9.89
N LEU A 29 30.23 -5.99 10.07
CA LEU A 29 29.34 -6.70 9.14
C LEU A 29 29.41 -6.12 7.72
N SER A 30 29.47 -4.79 7.59
CA SER A 30 29.63 -4.14 6.29
C SER A 30 30.97 -4.45 5.64
N ALA A 31 32.06 -4.47 6.41
CA ALA A 31 33.39 -4.83 5.91
C ALA A 31 33.43 -6.29 5.42
N ARG A 32 32.85 -7.22 6.19
CA ARG A 32 32.71 -8.63 5.82
C ARG A 32 31.91 -8.82 4.52
N PHE A 33 30.78 -8.13 4.40
CA PHE A 33 29.97 -8.16 3.18
C PHE A 33 30.74 -7.62 1.96
N LYS A 34 31.47 -6.51 2.12
CA LYS A 34 32.35 -5.98 1.05
C LYS A 34 33.52 -6.91 0.73
N GLY A 35 34.02 -7.65 1.71
CA GLY A 35 35.04 -8.68 1.56
C GLY A 35 34.58 -9.96 0.87
N GLY A 36 33.30 -10.05 0.48
CA GLY A 36 32.76 -11.18 -0.29
C GLY A 36 32.12 -12.29 0.55
N GLU A 37 31.91 -12.07 1.85
CA GLU A 37 31.25 -13.07 2.69
C GLU A 37 29.74 -13.15 2.37
N ARG A 38 29.25 -14.36 2.12
CA ARG A 38 27.90 -14.61 1.57
C ARG A 38 27.20 -15.80 2.22
N ASP A 39 27.71 -16.35 3.32
CA ASP A 39 27.02 -17.46 3.97
C ASP A 39 25.67 -17.03 4.55
N SER A 40 24.73 -17.97 4.64
CA SER A 40 23.34 -17.69 5.01
C SER A 40 23.22 -17.08 6.41
N ALA A 41 23.96 -17.62 7.40
CA ALA A 41 23.89 -17.16 8.78
C ALA A 41 24.38 -15.71 8.93
N PHE A 42 25.50 -15.37 8.29
CA PHE A 42 26.00 -14.01 8.22
C PHE A 42 25.01 -13.05 7.56
N LEU A 43 24.47 -13.40 6.39
CA LEU A 43 23.54 -12.53 5.67
C LEU A 43 22.25 -12.32 6.46
N HIS A 44 21.75 -13.34 7.14
CA HIS A 44 20.59 -13.24 8.03
C HIS A 44 20.84 -12.22 9.16
N GLN A 45 21.94 -12.39 9.89
CA GLN A 45 22.35 -11.48 10.96
C GLN A 45 22.52 -10.04 10.44
N TYR A 46 23.12 -9.88 9.26
CA TYR A 46 23.38 -8.56 8.69
C TYR A 46 22.10 -7.84 8.30
N LEU A 47 21.13 -8.56 7.70
CA LEU A 47 19.80 -8.04 7.38
C LEU A 47 19.09 -7.55 8.63
N GLU A 48 19.01 -8.37 9.68
CA GLU A 48 18.34 -8.00 10.93
C GLU A 48 18.98 -6.76 11.57
N LYS A 49 20.31 -6.71 11.60
CA LYS A 49 21.03 -5.57 12.15
C LYS A 49 20.72 -4.28 11.39
N ARG A 50 20.73 -4.32 10.05
CA ARG A 50 20.39 -3.16 9.22
C ARG A 50 18.93 -2.76 9.34
N THR A 51 18.01 -3.72 9.38
CA THR A 51 16.58 -3.49 9.59
C THR A 51 16.32 -2.79 10.93
N SER A 52 16.98 -3.22 12.02
CA SER A 52 16.85 -2.57 13.33
C SER A 52 17.29 -1.09 13.32
N LEU A 53 18.20 -0.73 12.41
CA LEU A 53 18.69 0.63 12.19
C LEU A 53 17.94 1.37 11.07
N ARG A 54 16.90 0.76 10.51
CA ARG A 54 16.09 1.30 9.39
C ARG A 54 16.92 1.64 8.15
N LEU A 55 17.96 0.85 7.88
CA LEU A 55 18.82 1.02 6.72
C LEU A 55 18.30 0.19 5.53
N ASP A 56 18.67 0.62 4.32
CA ASP A 56 18.33 -0.11 3.10
C ASP A 56 18.98 -1.50 3.07
N ASN A 57 18.25 -2.51 2.58
CA ASN A 57 18.68 -3.91 2.57
C ASN A 57 18.69 -4.55 1.18
N ALA A 58 18.38 -3.81 0.11
CA ALA A 58 18.17 -4.39 -1.20
C ALA A 58 19.38 -5.21 -1.70
N GLU A 59 20.60 -4.68 -1.54
CA GLU A 59 21.82 -5.36 -1.96
C GLU A 59 22.07 -6.67 -1.18
N ILE A 60 21.85 -6.65 0.14
CA ILE A 60 22.07 -7.81 1.01
C ILE A 60 21.00 -8.88 0.72
N LEU A 61 19.74 -8.47 0.50
CA LEU A 61 18.67 -9.37 0.09
C LEU A 61 18.95 -10.03 -1.26
N ASN A 62 19.47 -9.28 -2.23
CA ASN A 62 19.85 -9.84 -3.53
C ASN A 62 20.92 -10.93 -3.38
N ALA A 63 21.94 -10.66 -2.56
CA ALA A 63 22.98 -11.64 -2.23
C ALA A 63 22.40 -12.88 -1.54
N TYR A 64 21.51 -12.67 -0.57
CA TYR A 64 20.85 -13.74 0.18
C TYR A 64 19.98 -14.64 -0.71
N ILE A 65 19.22 -14.05 -1.64
CA ILE A 65 18.44 -14.82 -2.62
C ILE A 65 19.34 -15.61 -3.58
N THR A 66 20.51 -15.09 -3.94
CA THR A 66 21.43 -15.75 -4.89
C THR A 66 22.03 -17.04 -4.35
N ILE A 67 22.35 -17.08 -3.05
CA ILE A 67 22.93 -18.29 -2.42
C ILE A 67 21.86 -19.33 -2.03
N ARG A 68 20.59 -18.98 -2.16
CA ARG A 68 19.48 -19.87 -1.80
C ARG A 68 19.29 -20.96 -2.87
N PRO A 69 19.01 -22.21 -2.49
CA PRO A 69 18.68 -23.26 -3.46
C PRO A 69 17.47 -22.85 -4.31
N SER A 70 17.67 -22.77 -5.63
CA SER A 70 16.69 -22.26 -6.61
C SER A 70 15.43 -23.14 -6.79
N LYS A 71 15.33 -24.28 -6.09
CA LYS A 71 14.24 -25.26 -6.24
C LYS A 71 13.57 -25.70 -4.92
N GLY A 72 13.83 -25.00 -3.81
CA GLY A 72 13.23 -25.33 -2.51
C GLY A 72 11.97 -24.52 -2.19
N LYS A 73 10.96 -25.18 -1.62
CA LYS A 73 9.82 -24.50 -0.95
C LYS A 73 10.35 -23.40 -0.02
N ILE A 74 9.68 -22.24 0.02
CA ILE A 74 10.00 -21.20 1.00
C ILE A 74 9.05 -21.41 2.17
N GLY A 75 9.61 -21.72 3.35
CA GLY A 75 8.81 -21.86 4.56
C GLY A 75 8.15 -20.53 4.97
N SER A 76 7.11 -20.61 5.80
CA SER A 76 6.39 -19.41 6.28
C SER A 76 7.26 -18.46 7.10
N GLU A 77 8.15 -19.01 7.94
CA GLU A 77 9.14 -18.25 8.69
C GLU A 77 10.07 -17.45 7.76
N GLU A 78 10.56 -18.11 6.72
CA GLU A 78 11.46 -17.49 5.74
C GLU A 78 10.76 -16.39 4.93
N LEU A 79 9.51 -16.60 4.52
CA LEU A 79 8.73 -15.56 3.86
C LEU A 79 8.52 -14.33 4.76
N ARG A 80 8.20 -14.56 6.05
CA ARG A 80 8.11 -13.47 7.04
C ARG A 80 9.43 -12.76 7.22
N PHE A 81 10.54 -13.50 7.29
CA PHE A 81 11.88 -12.93 7.39
C PHE A 81 12.19 -12.02 6.20
N LEU A 82 11.96 -12.49 4.97
CA LEU A 82 12.19 -11.69 3.78
C LEU A 82 11.35 -10.41 3.78
N VAL A 83 10.07 -10.49 4.14
CA VAL A 83 9.17 -9.33 4.21
C VAL A 83 9.61 -8.33 5.27
N ALA A 84 9.95 -8.80 6.47
CA ALA A 84 10.39 -7.97 7.58
C ALA A 84 11.67 -7.19 7.24
N ASN A 85 12.56 -7.77 6.43
CA ASN A 85 13.84 -7.18 6.06
C ASN A 85 13.86 -6.48 4.70
N SER A 86 12.75 -6.50 3.95
CA SER A 86 12.66 -5.90 2.61
C SER A 86 12.77 -4.37 2.58
N GLY A 87 12.47 -3.68 3.69
CA GLY A 87 12.55 -2.22 3.76
C GLY A 87 11.66 -1.52 2.72
N ASN A 88 12.18 -0.43 2.13
CA ASN A 88 11.45 0.44 1.20
C ASN A 88 12.00 0.40 -0.24
N THR A 89 12.95 -0.49 -0.54
CA THR A 89 13.66 -0.53 -1.82
C THR A 89 13.41 -1.87 -2.49
N TRP A 90 13.27 -1.85 -3.82
CA TRP A 90 13.05 -3.07 -4.58
C TRP A 90 14.26 -4.01 -4.51
N SER A 91 13.99 -5.31 -4.33
CA SER A 91 15.01 -6.36 -4.31
C SER A 91 14.51 -7.63 -5.00
N ALA A 92 15.43 -8.55 -5.28
CA ALA A 92 15.14 -9.89 -5.80
C ALA A 92 14.30 -10.74 -4.83
N ALA A 93 14.16 -10.33 -3.56
CA ALA A 93 13.29 -11.00 -2.59
C ALA A 93 11.81 -10.79 -2.93
N VAL A 94 11.42 -9.65 -3.52
CA VAL A 94 10.01 -9.33 -3.77
C VAL A 94 9.34 -10.35 -4.71
N PRO A 95 9.91 -10.69 -5.89
CA PRO A 95 9.35 -11.75 -6.72
C PRO A 95 9.32 -13.11 -6.01
N GLN A 96 10.31 -13.42 -5.17
CA GLN A 96 10.35 -14.68 -4.42
C GLN A 96 9.21 -14.77 -3.41
N ILE A 97 8.95 -13.69 -2.66
CA ILE A 97 7.84 -13.64 -1.71
C ILE A 97 6.51 -13.88 -2.45
N VAL A 98 6.24 -13.09 -3.49
CA VAL A 98 4.95 -13.12 -4.19
C VAL A 98 4.70 -14.47 -4.87
N ASN A 99 5.73 -15.12 -5.40
CA ASN A 99 5.62 -16.42 -6.08
C ASN A 99 5.42 -17.61 -5.13
N HIS A 100 5.56 -17.43 -3.82
CA HIS A 100 5.42 -18.50 -2.84
C HIS A 100 4.36 -18.20 -1.78
N LEU A 101 3.54 -17.15 -1.96
CA LEU A 101 2.44 -16.84 -1.05
C LEU A 101 1.43 -17.99 -0.96
N ASP A 102 1.19 -18.68 -2.07
CA ASP A 102 0.28 -19.84 -2.15
C ASP A 102 0.70 -21.03 -1.28
N GLN A 103 1.93 -21.03 -0.76
CA GLN A 103 2.44 -22.04 0.17
C GLN A 103 2.01 -21.79 1.63
N LEU A 104 1.48 -20.61 1.91
CA LEU A 104 0.96 -20.21 3.22
C LEU A 104 -0.53 -20.51 3.33
N ASP A 105 -1.05 -20.61 4.54
CA ASP A 105 -2.49 -20.59 4.76
C ASP A 105 -3.10 -19.22 4.43
N THR A 106 -4.43 -19.16 4.27
CA THR A 106 -5.15 -17.95 3.88
C THR A 106 -4.92 -16.76 4.83
N ALA A 107 -4.76 -17.01 6.14
CA ALA A 107 -4.58 -15.93 7.12
C ALA A 107 -3.16 -15.36 7.04
N GLU A 108 -2.16 -16.23 6.91
CA GLU A 108 -0.77 -15.84 6.70
C GLU A 108 -0.57 -15.15 5.34
N GLN A 109 -1.21 -15.62 4.26
CA GLN A 109 -1.21 -14.95 2.95
C GLN A 109 -1.64 -13.49 3.06
N LYS A 110 -2.77 -13.23 3.74
CA LYS A 110 -3.29 -11.87 3.95
C LYS A 110 -2.31 -11.02 4.75
N THR A 111 -1.74 -11.59 5.81
CA THR A 111 -0.77 -10.88 6.66
C THR A 111 0.46 -10.47 5.87
N VAL A 112 1.08 -11.41 5.17
CA VAL A 112 2.27 -11.16 4.34
C VAL A 112 1.96 -10.19 3.20
N ALA A 113 0.82 -10.34 2.52
CA ALA A 113 0.42 -9.44 1.45
C ALA A 113 0.22 -8.00 1.95
N ASN A 114 -0.46 -7.81 3.09
CA ASN A 114 -0.69 -6.50 3.70
C ASN A 114 0.64 -5.84 4.10
N ASP A 115 1.56 -6.59 4.72
CA ASP A 115 2.88 -6.09 5.13
C ASP A 115 3.73 -5.73 3.91
N LEU A 116 3.82 -6.61 2.91
CA LEU A 116 4.60 -6.38 1.70
C LEU A 116 4.08 -5.15 0.93
N TYR A 117 2.75 -5.03 0.81
CA TYR A 117 2.12 -3.91 0.10
C TYR A 117 2.41 -2.57 0.80
N SER A 118 2.15 -2.49 2.11
CA SER A 118 2.25 -1.25 2.87
C SER A 118 3.68 -0.79 3.11
N ARG A 119 4.61 -1.72 3.36
CA ARG A 119 6.00 -1.41 3.66
C ARG A 119 6.81 -1.11 2.41
N LEU A 120 6.62 -1.90 1.34
CA LEU A 120 7.50 -1.83 0.18
C LEU A 120 6.77 -1.41 -1.10
N VAL A 121 5.79 -2.19 -1.55
CA VAL A 121 5.29 -2.08 -2.93
C VAL A 121 4.70 -0.70 -3.21
N TYR A 122 3.92 -0.16 -2.28
CA TYR A 122 3.38 1.19 -2.40
C TYR A 122 4.47 2.26 -2.44
N ASN A 123 5.50 2.14 -1.59
CA ASN A 123 6.58 3.13 -1.48
C ASN A 123 7.48 3.12 -2.72
N VAL A 124 7.85 1.93 -3.21
CA VAL A 124 8.64 1.78 -4.44
C VAL A 124 7.86 2.33 -5.64
N TRP A 125 6.58 1.96 -5.78
CA TRP A 125 5.75 2.52 -6.84
C TRP A 125 5.65 4.04 -6.75
N ARG A 126 5.40 4.59 -5.55
CA ARG A 126 5.26 6.04 -5.34
C ARG A 126 6.53 6.79 -5.75
N TYR A 127 7.69 6.28 -5.37
CA TYR A 127 8.97 6.87 -5.74
C TYR A 127 9.18 6.80 -7.26
N ALA A 128 9.02 5.62 -7.85
CA ALA A 128 9.19 5.40 -9.29
C ALA A 128 8.23 6.27 -10.14
N ALA A 129 6.96 6.35 -9.73
CA ALA A 129 6.00 7.24 -10.36
C ALA A 129 6.42 8.71 -10.23
N LYS A 130 6.91 9.14 -9.07
CA LYS A 130 7.37 10.53 -8.86
C LYS A 130 8.58 10.88 -9.74
N THR A 131 9.54 9.97 -9.89
CA THR A 131 10.78 10.18 -10.66
C THR A 131 10.63 9.90 -12.15
N GLY A 132 9.50 9.32 -12.57
CA GLY A 132 9.26 8.96 -13.98
C GLY A 132 9.89 7.63 -14.39
N ASP A 133 10.35 6.82 -13.44
CA ASP A 133 10.84 5.47 -13.67
C ASP A 133 9.66 4.53 -13.97
N LYS A 134 9.25 4.53 -15.25
CA LYS A 134 8.13 3.74 -15.75
C LYS A 134 8.34 2.23 -15.54
N PRO A 135 9.49 1.61 -15.90
CA PRO A 135 9.70 0.18 -15.69
C PRO A 135 9.54 -0.26 -14.23
N GLN A 136 10.12 0.48 -13.28
CA GLN A 136 9.98 0.14 -11.86
C GLN A 136 8.54 0.33 -11.37
N ALA A 137 7.86 1.39 -11.83
CA ALA A 137 6.46 1.62 -11.48
C ALA A 137 5.53 0.51 -12.02
N GLU A 138 5.73 0.05 -13.25
CA GLU A 138 4.98 -1.06 -13.86
C GLU A 138 5.24 -2.37 -13.11
N GLN A 139 6.50 -2.67 -12.77
CA GLN A 139 6.85 -3.86 -12.02
C GLN A 139 6.19 -3.87 -10.63
N SER A 140 6.22 -2.75 -9.90
CA SER A 140 5.58 -2.64 -8.60
C SER A 140 4.06 -2.75 -8.71
N MET A 141 3.44 -2.17 -9.74
CA MET A 141 2.00 -2.27 -9.96
C MET A 141 1.56 -3.70 -10.30
N ALA A 142 2.33 -4.43 -11.09
CA ALA A 142 2.07 -5.84 -11.40
C ALA A 142 2.09 -6.71 -10.14
N VAL A 143 3.02 -6.46 -9.22
CA VAL A 143 3.04 -7.13 -7.91
C VAL A 143 1.83 -6.71 -7.07
N ALA A 144 1.52 -5.42 -6.98
CA ALA A 144 0.38 -4.93 -6.21
C ALA A 144 -0.95 -5.53 -6.69
N GLU A 145 -1.16 -5.68 -7.99
CA GLU A 145 -2.36 -6.31 -8.56
C GLU A 145 -2.48 -7.80 -8.19
N ARG A 146 -1.35 -8.51 -8.01
CA ARG A 146 -1.36 -9.89 -7.49
C ARG A 146 -1.70 -9.95 -6.01
N LEU A 147 -1.28 -8.96 -5.23
CA LEU A 147 -1.57 -8.87 -3.80
C LEU A 147 -3.02 -8.43 -3.53
N HIS A 148 -3.62 -7.65 -4.42
CA HIS A 148 -4.95 -7.07 -4.28
C HIS A 148 -6.03 -7.99 -3.68
N PRO A 149 -6.29 -9.22 -4.16
CA PRO A 149 -7.32 -10.10 -3.59
C PRO A 149 -7.04 -10.54 -2.15
N LEU A 150 -5.80 -10.44 -1.68
CA LEU A 150 -5.36 -10.77 -0.33
C LEU A 150 -5.35 -9.57 0.61
N LEU A 151 -5.51 -8.35 0.08
CA LEU A 151 -5.49 -7.13 0.88
C LEU A 151 -6.77 -6.94 1.69
N GLY A 152 -6.65 -6.28 2.84
CA GLY A 152 -7.82 -5.78 3.58
C GLY A 152 -8.56 -4.67 2.82
N GLU A 153 -9.84 -4.44 3.11
CA GLU A 153 -10.71 -3.51 2.36
C GLU A 153 -10.12 -2.10 2.21
N GLN A 154 -9.56 -1.54 3.30
CA GLN A 154 -8.92 -0.23 3.28
C GLN A 154 -7.70 -0.19 2.34
N GLN A 155 -6.91 -1.26 2.31
CA GLN A 155 -5.74 -1.35 1.44
C GLN A 155 -6.13 -1.62 -0.01
N GLN A 156 -7.20 -2.38 -0.28
CA GLN A 156 -7.77 -2.52 -1.61
C GLN A 156 -8.24 -1.16 -2.15
N ALA A 157 -8.95 -0.37 -1.35
CA ALA A 157 -9.37 0.97 -1.75
C ALA A 157 -8.18 1.90 -2.03
N SER A 158 -7.13 1.84 -1.20
CA SER A 158 -5.88 2.56 -1.44
C SER A 158 -5.21 2.12 -2.76
N PHE A 159 -5.13 0.81 -2.99
CA PHE A 159 -4.60 0.23 -4.23
C PHE A 159 -5.37 0.68 -5.46
N ASP A 160 -6.70 0.59 -5.45
CA ASP A 160 -7.52 0.95 -6.61
C ASP A 160 -7.32 2.42 -7.02
N ASN A 161 -7.25 3.33 -6.05
CA ASN A 161 -6.95 4.75 -6.32
C ASN A 161 -5.56 4.94 -6.93
N VAL A 162 -4.57 4.23 -6.39
CA VAL A 162 -3.18 4.23 -6.88
C VAL A 162 -3.08 3.65 -8.29
N ALA A 163 -3.78 2.56 -8.57
CA ALA A 163 -3.84 1.91 -9.86
C ALA A 163 -4.52 2.82 -10.90
N LEU A 164 -5.59 3.52 -10.54
CA LEU A 164 -6.25 4.50 -11.40
C LEU A 164 -5.27 5.63 -11.77
N PHE A 165 -4.58 6.19 -10.79
CA PHE A 165 -3.57 7.23 -11.01
C PHE A 165 -2.41 6.72 -11.87
N HIS A 166 -1.91 5.51 -11.62
CA HIS A 166 -0.86 4.87 -12.43
C HIS A 166 -1.30 4.80 -13.90
N CYS A 167 -2.48 4.22 -14.16
CA CYS A 167 -2.97 4.01 -15.52
C CYS A 167 -3.16 5.34 -16.25
N ARG A 168 -3.68 6.36 -15.56
CA ARG A 168 -3.80 7.73 -16.08
C ARG A 168 -2.43 8.32 -16.43
N LYS A 169 -1.47 8.25 -15.51
CA LYS A 169 -0.13 8.82 -15.66
C LYS A 169 0.67 8.19 -16.80
N PHE A 170 0.62 6.87 -16.92
CA PHE A 170 1.41 6.13 -17.92
C PHE A 170 0.62 5.79 -19.20
N ARG A 171 -0.62 6.30 -19.31
CA ARG A 171 -1.53 6.07 -20.45
C ARG A 171 -1.78 4.57 -20.71
N ASP A 172 -1.84 3.75 -19.67
CA ASP A 172 -2.17 2.33 -19.76
C ASP A 172 -3.69 2.15 -19.91
N ILE A 173 -4.15 2.05 -21.16
CA ILE A 173 -5.58 1.90 -21.51
C ILE A 173 -6.16 0.60 -20.96
N THR A 174 -5.41 -0.50 -21.04
CA THR A 174 -5.88 -1.82 -20.61
C THR A 174 -6.06 -1.86 -19.09
N GLY A 175 -5.04 -1.39 -18.35
CA GLY A 175 -5.11 -1.24 -16.91
C GLY A 175 -6.22 -0.26 -16.49
N LEU A 176 -6.34 0.88 -17.18
CA LEU A 176 -7.37 1.87 -16.90
C LEU A 176 -8.77 1.29 -16.99
N ARG A 177 -9.07 0.51 -18.05
CA ARG A 177 -10.37 -0.15 -18.19
C ARG A 177 -10.62 -1.09 -17.02
N LYS A 178 -9.67 -1.97 -16.71
CA LYS A 178 -9.80 -2.96 -15.63
C LYS A 178 -10.07 -2.29 -14.27
N VAL A 179 -9.28 -1.30 -13.90
CA VAL A 179 -9.41 -0.59 -12.61
C VAL A 179 -10.68 0.28 -12.61
N GLY A 180 -10.96 0.96 -13.71
CA GLY A 180 -12.12 1.84 -13.84
C GLY A 180 -13.44 1.09 -13.66
N TYR A 181 -13.65 -0.03 -14.37
CA TYR A 181 -14.86 -0.83 -14.18
C TYR A 181 -14.96 -1.44 -12.78
N ARG A 182 -13.83 -1.83 -12.16
CA ARG A 182 -13.81 -2.34 -10.79
C ARG A 182 -14.24 -1.27 -9.77
N LEU A 183 -13.73 -0.06 -9.89
CA LEU A 183 -14.09 1.07 -9.03
C LEU A 183 -15.53 1.53 -9.27
N ALA A 184 -15.89 1.78 -10.53
CA ALA A 184 -17.21 2.29 -10.88
C ALA A 184 -18.32 1.28 -10.55
N GLY A 185 -18.12 -0.02 -10.80
CA GLY A 185 -19.12 -1.05 -10.57
C GLY A 185 -19.68 -1.07 -9.15
N LYS A 186 -18.80 -0.93 -8.14
CA LYS A 186 -19.22 -0.86 -6.72
C LYS A 186 -20.09 0.37 -6.43
N GLN A 187 -19.75 1.52 -7.01
CA GLN A 187 -20.44 2.78 -6.73
C GLN A 187 -21.74 2.91 -7.52
N MET A 188 -21.79 2.39 -8.74
CA MET A 188 -23.00 2.36 -9.58
C MET A 188 -24.12 1.56 -8.94
N ALA A 189 -23.80 0.52 -8.17
CA ALA A 189 -24.76 -0.33 -7.47
C ALA A 189 -25.39 0.31 -6.22
N ILE A 190 -24.86 1.44 -5.73
CA ILE A 190 -25.39 2.10 -4.54
C ILE A 190 -26.72 2.77 -4.89
N ASP A 191 -27.80 2.40 -4.21
CA ASP A 191 -29.10 3.06 -4.35
C ASP A 191 -29.07 4.51 -3.81
N THR A 192 -29.78 5.43 -4.46
CA THR A 192 -29.77 6.85 -4.08
C THR A 192 -30.49 7.10 -2.77
N ALA A 193 -31.60 6.40 -2.50
CA ALA A 193 -32.31 6.56 -1.23
C ALA A 193 -31.47 5.99 -0.08
N PHE A 194 -30.84 4.84 -0.29
CA PHE A 194 -29.88 4.27 0.66
C PHE A 194 -28.71 5.23 0.95
N ALA A 195 -28.09 5.80 -0.08
CA ALA A 195 -26.98 6.75 0.10
C ALA A 195 -27.39 7.95 0.97
N ARG A 196 -28.55 8.55 0.67
CA ARG A 196 -29.10 9.68 1.45
C ARG A 196 -29.43 9.28 2.89
N GLN A 197 -29.89 8.05 3.11
CA GLN A 197 -30.12 7.53 4.46
C GLN A 197 -28.81 7.40 5.23
N GLN A 198 -27.75 6.88 4.61
CA GLN A 198 -26.42 6.79 5.23
C GLN A 198 -25.85 8.17 5.55
N ASP A 199 -25.97 9.13 4.63
CA ASP A 199 -25.59 10.52 4.88
C ASP A 199 -26.31 11.10 6.11
N LYS A 200 -27.62 10.86 6.24
CA LYS A 200 -28.39 11.29 7.42
C LYS A 200 -27.86 10.65 8.71
N VAL A 201 -27.55 9.35 8.69
CA VAL A 201 -26.99 8.64 9.86
C VAL A 201 -25.62 9.21 10.24
N MET A 202 -24.76 9.47 9.28
CA MET A 202 -23.44 10.10 9.52
C MET A 202 -23.58 11.51 10.08
N TYR A 203 -24.48 12.31 9.51
CA TYR A 203 -24.77 13.66 9.99
C TYR A 203 -25.26 13.66 11.45
N GLU A 204 -26.22 12.80 11.81
CA GLU A 204 -26.71 12.73 13.20
C GLU A 204 -25.60 12.29 14.17
N LYS A 205 -24.69 11.40 13.76
CA LYS A 205 -23.51 11.05 14.58
C LYS A 205 -22.64 12.27 14.83
N VAL A 206 -22.25 13.01 13.78
CA VAL A 206 -21.44 14.24 13.90
C VAL A 206 -22.13 15.25 14.79
N LYS A 207 -23.41 15.52 14.54
CA LYS A 207 -24.23 16.43 15.37
C LYS A 207 -24.24 16.02 16.85
N SER A 208 -24.35 14.73 17.15
CA SER A 208 -24.37 14.22 18.53
C SER A 208 -23.08 14.48 19.30
N PHE A 209 -21.92 14.44 18.64
CA PHE A 209 -20.63 14.81 19.25
C PHE A 209 -20.63 16.27 19.71
N TYR A 210 -21.22 17.16 18.92
CA TYR A 210 -21.29 18.58 19.24
C TYR A 210 -22.33 18.91 20.32
N THR A 211 -23.46 18.20 20.36
CA THR A 211 -24.50 18.44 21.38
C THR A 211 -24.15 17.91 22.77
N ASN A 212 -23.16 17.03 22.90
CA ASN A 212 -22.74 16.43 24.17
C ASN A 212 -21.54 17.15 24.83
N GLU A 213 -21.00 18.21 24.23
CA GLU A 213 -19.97 19.05 24.86
C GLU A 213 -20.61 20.09 25.82
N PRO A 214 -20.02 20.41 26.98
CA PRO A 214 -20.59 21.35 27.96
C PRO A 214 -20.63 22.83 27.54
N ALA A 215 -20.47 23.17 26.25
CA ALA A 215 -20.46 24.55 25.78
C ALA A 215 -21.17 24.66 24.42
N ASP A 216 -22.13 25.58 24.37
CA ASP A 216 -23.04 25.94 23.26
C ASP A 216 -22.42 25.74 21.84
N PRO A 217 -22.68 24.60 21.17
CA PRO A 217 -22.07 24.25 19.88
C PRO A 217 -22.54 25.15 18.72
N ALA A 218 -23.55 26.00 18.94
CA ALA A 218 -24.06 26.94 17.95
C ALA A 218 -23.13 28.15 17.70
N LYS A 219 -22.03 28.30 18.45
CA LYS A 219 -21.08 29.43 18.33
C LYS A 219 -19.70 29.07 17.74
N LYS A 220 -19.42 27.81 17.46
CA LYS A 220 -18.17 27.40 16.77
C LYS A 220 -18.33 27.67 15.27
N LYS A 221 -17.61 28.68 14.76
CA LYS A 221 -17.60 29.10 13.34
C LYS A 221 -17.29 27.94 12.38
N ASP A 222 -16.63 26.90 12.86
CA ASP A 222 -16.24 25.71 12.11
C ASP A 222 -17.37 24.69 11.88
N PHE A 223 -18.47 24.74 12.66
CA PHE A 223 -19.58 23.79 12.53
C PHE A 223 -20.35 23.94 11.20
N ALA A 224 -20.40 25.13 10.61
CA ALA A 224 -21.13 25.36 9.37
C ALA A 224 -20.50 24.65 8.16
N GLU A 225 -19.16 24.63 8.09
CA GLU A 225 -18.44 23.92 7.03
C GLU A 225 -18.43 22.41 7.27
N GLU A 226 -18.17 21.97 8.49
CA GLU A 226 -18.22 20.55 8.83
C GLU A 226 -19.61 19.94 8.66
N LYS A 227 -20.68 20.70 8.98
CA LYS A 227 -22.06 20.32 8.71
C LYS A 227 -22.30 20.07 7.23
N LYS A 228 -21.79 20.95 6.36
CA LYS A 228 -21.93 20.79 4.90
C LYS A 228 -21.21 19.54 4.39
N LEU A 229 -20.04 19.25 4.93
CA LEU A 229 -19.26 18.04 4.57
C LEU A 229 -19.93 16.75 5.09
N ALA A 230 -20.45 16.76 6.32
CA ALA A 230 -21.10 15.61 6.93
C ALA A 230 -22.44 15.25 6.27
N MET A 231 -23.16 16.24 5.72
CA MET A 231 -24.48 16.04 5.10
C MET A 231 -24.46 15.24 3.77
N ALA A 232 -23.30 15.05 3.16
CA ALA A 232 -23.17 14.33 1.89
C ALA A 232 -21.89 13.47 1.87
N GLN A 233 -21.45 12.97 3.02
CA GLN A 233 -20.18 12.27 3.12
C GLN A 233 -20.17 10.93 2.37
N PHE A 234 -21.20 10.11 2.56
CA PHE A 234 -21.31 8.80 1.94
C PHE A 234 -21.59 8.94 0.44
N SER A 235 -22.60 9.73 0.07
CA SER A 235 -22.90 10.02 -1.34
C SER A 235 -21.74 10.72 -2.05
N GLY A 236 -21.04 11.62 -1.36
CA GLY A 236 -19.88 12.34 -1.86
C GLY A 236 -18.68 11.44 -2.14
N GLN A 237 -18.41 10.44 -1.29
CA GLN A 237 -17.35 9.46 -1.54
C GLN A 237 -17.65 8.64 -2.81
N ALA A 238 -18.87 8.14 -2.96
CA ALA A 238 -19.29 7.39 -4.14
C ALA A 238 -19.23 8.27 -5.41
N ALA A 239 -19.74 9.50 -5.34
CA ALA A 239 -19.70 10.47 -6.43
C ALA A 239 -18.27 10.83 -6.84
N ALA A 240 -17.37 11.04 -5.87
CA ALA A 240 -15.98 11.37 -6.13
C ALA A 240 -15.24 10.23 -6.86
N ILE A 241 -15.47 8.98 -6.45
CA ILE A 241 -14.90 7.81 -7.14
C ILE A 241 -15.39 7.75 -8.59
N LEU A 242 -16.70 7.84 -8.81
CA LEU A 242 -17.29 7.82 -10.15
C LEU A 242 -16.76 8.96 -11.03
N TYR A 243 -16.67 10.18 -10.48
CA TYR A 243 -16.09 11.33 -11.16
C TYR A 243 -14.63 11.09 -11.55
N ASN A 244 -13.80 10.62 -10.62
CA ASN A 244 -12.37 10.40 -10.86
C ASN A 244 -12.12 9.35 -11.94
N VAL A 245 -12.92 8.28 -11.95
CA VAL A 245 -12.85 7.25 -12.99
C VAL A 245 -13.29 7.81 -14.34
N ALA A 246 -14.42 8.52 -14.38
CA ALA A 246 -14.93 9.12 -15.60
C ALA A 246 -13.95 10.16 -16.20
N ASP A 247 -13.33 10.98 -15.36
CA ASP A 247 -12.33 11.97 -15.78
C ASP A 247 -11.07 11.29 -16.33
N ALA A 248 -10.60 10.21 -15.69
CA ALA A 248 -9.47 9.44 -16.19
C ALA A 248 -9.76 8.82 -17.57
N PHE A 249 -10.98 8.30 -17.78
CA PHE A 249 -11.41 7.79 -19.08
C PHE A 249 -11.49 8.90 -20.12
N ALA A 250 -12.04 10.06 -19.76
CA ALA A 250 -12.13 11.22 -20.65
C ALA A 250 -10.76 11.71 -21.13
N GLU A 251 -9.75 11.67 -20.24
CA GLU A 251 -8.40 12.13 -20.56
C GLU A 251 -7.61 11.11 -21.39
N VAL A 252 -7.73 9.82 -21.08
CA VAL A 252 -6.82 8.79 -21.59
C VAL A 252 -7.39 8.07 -22.80
N LEU A 253 -8.70 7.82 -22.84
CA LEU A 253 -9.31 7.07 -23.95
C LEU A 253 -9.49 7.96 -25.19
N PRO A 254 -9.25 7.41 -26.40
CA PRO A 254 -9.58 8.08 -27.66
C PRO A 254 -11.04 8.55 -27.70
N SER A 255 -11.33 9.64 -28.42
CA SER A 255 -12.69 10.22 -28.49
C SER A 255 -13.75 9.27 -29.03
N ASN A 256 -13.37 8.31 -29.89
CA ASN A 256 -14.25 7.29 -30.46
C ASN A 256 -14.31 5.99 -29.64
N ASP A 257 -13.67 5.93 -28.48
CA ASP A 257 -13.66 4.74 -27.63
C ASP A 257 -15.01 4.53 -26.95
N SER A 258 -15.56 3.32 -27.03
CA SER A 258 -16.85 2.98 -26.43
C SER A 258 -16.89 3.18 -24.91
N GLY A 259 -15.73 3.06 -24.23
CA GLY A 259 -15.63 3.30 -22.79
C GLY A 259 -15.95 4.74 -22.37
N ARG A 260 -15.88 5.72 -23.29
CA ARG A 260 -16.28 7.11 -22.99
C ARG A 260 -17.78 7.24 -22.74
N LYS A 261 -18.61 6.39 -23.36
CA LYS A 261 -20.04 6.33 -23.09
C LYS A 261 -20.34 5.83 -21.67
N ASP A 262 -19.60 4.83 -21.22
CA ASP A 262 -19.73 4.34 -19.84
C ASP A 262 -19.25 5.40 -18.84
N ALA A 263 -18.15 6.09 -19.15
CA ALA A 263 -17.66 7.22 -18.36
C ALA A 263 -18.69 8.35 -18.26
N GLN A 264 -19.42 8.65 -19.34
CA GLN A 264 -20.51 9.62 -19.31
C GLN A 264 -21.59 9.19 -18.29
N GLN A 265 -22.02 7.93 -18.32
CA GLN A 265 -23.02 7.41 -17.38
C GLN A 265 -22.53 7.48 -15.92
N TRP A 266 -21.24 7.23 -15.69
CA TRP A 266 -20.64 7.37 -14.36
C TRP A 266 -20.63 8.82 -13.88
N ALA A 267 -20.30 9.78 -14.76
CA ALA A 267 -20.37 11.20 -14.46
C ALA A 267 -21.83 11.62 -14.16
N GLU A 268 -22.79 11.22 -14.98
CA GLU A 268 -24.22 11.48 -14.73
C GLU A 268 -24.66 10.89 -13.39
N ARG A 269 -24.25 9.66 -13.06
CA ARG A 269 -24.55 9.04 -11.77
C ARG A 269 -23.93 9.80 -10.61
N ALA A 270 -22.68 10.23 -10.72
CA ALA A 270 -22.02 11.06 -9.71
C ALA A 270 -22.79 12.37 -9.46
N TYR A 271 -23.30 12.99 -10.52
CA TYR A 271 -24.10 14.21 -10.43
C TYR A 271 -25.46 13.95 -9.74
N LEU A 272 -26.09 12.80 -9.99
CA LEU A 272 -27.34 12.40 -9.32
C LEU A 272 -27.14 12.15 -7.81
N LEU A 273 -25.98 11.61 -7.42
CA LEU A 273 -25.62 11.40 -6.02
C LEU A 273 -25.34 12.73 -5.32
N VAL A 274 -24.46 13.55 -5.90
CA VAL A 274 -24.09 14.86 -5.36
C VAL A 274 -23.99 15.89 -6.49
N PRO A 275 -25.03 16.71 -6.70
CA PRO A 275 -25.04 17.72 -7.75
C PRO A 275 -23.91 18.74 -7.59
N ASN A 276 -23.05 18.84 -8.60
CA ASN A 276 -21.98 19.84 -8.67
C ASN A 276 -21.64 20.19 -10.13
N ALA A 277 -21.06 21.37 -10.36
CA ALA A 277 -20.78 21.88 -11.70
C ALA A 277 -19.74 21.04 -12.46
N HIS A 278 -18.65 20.64 -11.79
CA HIS A 278 -17.56 19.89 -12.42
C HIS A 278 -18.03 18.54 -12.99
N THR A 279 -18.86 17.81 -12.25
CA THR A 279 -19.41 16.55 -12.73
C THR A 279 -20.36 16.74 -13.91
N ARG A 280 -21.16 17.83 -13.91
CA ARG A 280 -22.03 18.17 -15.05
C ARG A 280 -21.19 18.48 -16.30
N GLU A 281 -20.19 19.34 -16.17
CA GLU A 281 -19.28 19.70 -17.26
C GLU A 281 -18.55 18.48 -17.83
N LEU A 282 -18.11 17.57 -16.95
CA LEU A 282 -17.49 16.31 -17.36
C LEU A 282 -18.45 15.44 -18.20
N ALA A 283 -19.69 15.29 -17.75
CA ALA A 283 -20.71 14.53 -18.49
C ALA A 283 -20.97 15.14 -19.88
N GLU A 284 -21.05 16.47 -19.98
CA GLU A 284 -21.19 17.18 -21.27
C GLU A 284 -19.99 16.95 -22.18
N ARG A 285 -18.75 17.01 -21.65
CA ARG A 285 -17.51 16.78 -22.43
C ARG A 285 -17.37 15.33 -22.93
N LEU A 286 -18.05 14.40 -22.28
CA LEU A 286 -18.04 12.98 -22.63
C LEU A 286 -19.11 12.60 -23.66
N LYS A 287 -20.01 13.52 -24.02
CA LYS A 287 -20.99 13.28 -25.08
C LYS A 287 -20.27 13.02 -26.42
N PRO A 288 -20.77 12.04 -27.21
CA PRO A 288 -20.21 11.69 -28.52
C PRO A 288 -20.39 12.81 -29.56
#